data_AF-A0A508X0P1-F1
#
_entry.id   AF-A0A508X0P1-F1
#
_cell.length_a   1.000
_cell.length_b   1.000
_cell.length_c   1.000
_cell.angle_alpha   90.00
_cell.angle_beta   90.00
_cell.angle_gamma   90.00
#
_symmetry.space_group_name_H-M   'P 1'
#
loop_
_entity.id
_entity.type
_entity.pdbx_description
1 polymer ?
#
loop_
_entity_poly.entity_id
_entity_poly.type
_entity_poly.pdbx_seq_one_letter_code
_entity_poly.pdbx_strand_id
1 'polypeptide(L)'
;MIGGIKTMAEMIINIATDFSKTPGGRYRTDGPASGEEFRERVLLPAVKQAGENKGHVTVILDGARGYPSSFLEEAFGGLVRQLKISPTEFRKRVGFTASPAFSIYVDDIMSYIDETAANA
;
A
#
# COMPACT_ATOMS: atom_id res chain seq x y z
N MET A 1 17.94 -4.22 34.82
CA MET A 1 17.91 -4.48 33.36
C MET A 1 16.45 -4.44 32.91
N ILE A 2 15.90 -3.24 32.71
CA ILE A 2 14.57 -3.10 32.08
C ILE A 2 14.81 -3.10 30.58
N GLY A 3 14.40 -4.19 29.92
CA GLY A 3 14.50 -4.34 28.48
C GLY A 3 13.75 -3.20 27.80
N GLY A 4 14.50 -2.38 27.06
CA GLY A 4 13.93 -1.32 26.24
C GLY A 4 12.92 -1.93 25.27
N ILE A 5 11.69 -1.44 25.33
CA ILE A 5 10.66 -1.72 24.34
C ILE A 5 11.25 -1.22 23.02
N LYS A 6 11.64 -2.15 22.13
CA LYS A 6 12.08 -1.82 20.79
C LYS A 6 10.85 -1.20 20.12
N THR A 7 10.84 0.12 19.98
CA THR A 7 9.79 0.85 19.26
C THR A 7 9.69 0.21 17.88
N MET A 8 8.51 -0.29 17.54
CA MET A 8 8.22 -0.82 16.22
C MET A 8 8.36 0.36 15.26
N ALA A 9 9.29 0.30 14.32
CA ALA A 9 9.45 1.38 13.34
C ALA A 9 8.18 1.45 12.49
N GLU A 10 7.38 2.50 12.69
CA GLU A 10 6.25 2.81 11.83
C GLU A 10 6.78 3.56 10.61
N MET A 11 6.51 3.02 9.42
CA MET A 11 6.82 3.72 8.17
C MET A 11 5.55 4.31 7.58
N ILE A 12 5.55 5.61 7.41
CA ILE A 12 4.42 6.35 6.85
C ILE A 12 4.73 6.67 5.39
N ILE A 13 3.78 6.37 4.51
CA ILE A 13 3.84 6.75 3.10
C ILE A 13 2.60 7.59 2.82
N ASN A 14 2.78 8.84 2.45
CA ASN A 14 1.70 9.68 1.94
C ASN A 14 1.76 9.70 0.41
N ILE A 15 0.80 9.05 -0.25
CA ILE A 15 0.87 8.89 -1.71
C ILE A 15 0.91 10.25 -2.42
N ALA A 16 0.16 11.23 -1.93
CA ALA A 16 0.08 12.55 -2.57
C ALA A 16 1.39 13.34 -2.54
N THR A 17 2.22 13.14 -1.51
CA THR A 17 3.45 13.92 -1.28
C THR A 17 4.72 13.14 -1.54
N ASP A 18 4.74 11.84 -1.25
CA ASP A 18 5.89 10.96 -1.44
C ASP A 18 5.93 10.31 -2.83
N PHE A 19 4.81 10.34 -3.57
CA PHE A 19 4.70 9.72 -4.89
C PHE A 19 4.08 10.63 -5.95
N SER A 20 2.78 10.91 -5.88
CA SER A 20 2.08 11.73 -6.86
C SER A 20 0.72 12.23 -6.35
N LYS A 21 0.43 13.52 -6.59
CA LYS A 21 -0.91 14.10 -6.39
C LYS A 21 -1.95 13.60 -7.39
N THR A 22 -1.51 13.00 -8.49
CA THR A 22 -2.37 12.44 -9.55
C THR A 22 -1.86 11.05 -9.91
N PRO A 23 -2.17 10.02 -9.10
CA PRO A 23 -1.89 8.62 -9.43
C PRO A 23 -2.43 8.25 -10.82
N GLY A 24 -1.61 7.51 -11.58
CA GLY A 24 -1.84 7.15 -12.97
C GLY A 24 -2.52 5.79 -13.15
N GLY A 25 -2.24 5.13 -14.27
CA GLY A 25 -2.84 3.84 -14.65
C GLY A 25 -2.22 2.63 -13.93
N ARG A 26 -2.41 1.45 -14.53
CA ARG A 26 -1.95 0.18 -13.96
C ARG A 26 -0.44 0.07 -14.07
N TYR A 27 0.07 0.13 -15.30
CA TYR A 27 1.45 -0.15 -15.64
C TYR A 27 2.21 1.11 -16.02
N ARG A 28 3.54 1.09 -15.96
CA ARG A 28 4.41 2.21 -16.41
C ARG A 28 4.19 2.58 -17.88
N THR A 29 3.72 1.62 -18.69
CA THR A 29 3.36 1.83 -20.10
C THR A 29 2.08 2.64 -20.28
N ASP A 30 1.23 2.73 -19.25
CA ASP A 30 -0.03 3.48 -19.29
C ASP A 30 0.19 4.98 -19.02
N GLY A 31 1.39 5.36 -18.59
CA GLY A 31 1.76 6.73 -18.26
C GLY A 31 2.53 6.85 -16.94
N PRO A 32 2.85 8.09 -16.53
CA PRO A 32 3.58 8.34 -15.29
C PRO A 32 2.76 8.01 -14.05
N ALA A 33 3.44 7.77 -12.92
CA ALA A 33 2.83 7.56 -11.61
C ALA A 33 1.89 6.34 -11.55
N SER A 34 2.24 5.26 -12.23
CA SER A 34 1.42 4.04 -12.30
C SER A 34 1.42 3.24 -10.99
N GLY A 35 0.45 2.34 -10.85
CA GLY A 35 0.35 1.42 -9.70
C GLY A 35 1.56 0.51 -9.59
N GLU A 36 2.05 -0.01 -10.72
CA GLU A 36 3.30 -0.76 -10.83
C GLU A 36 4.50 0.06 -10.33
N GLU A 37 4.59 1.33 -10.74
CA GLU A 37 5.67 2.21 -10.31
C GLU A 37 5.64 2.44 -8.79
N PHE A 38 4.48 2.77 -8.24
CA PHE A 38 4.31 2.96 -6.80
C PHE A 38 4.65 1.69 -6.01
N ARG A 39 4.14 0.53 -6.45
CA ARG A 39 4.42 -0.77 -5.81
C ARG A 39 5.92 -1.03 -5.73
N GLU A 40 6.60 -0.96 -6.87
CA GLU A 40 8.01 -1.39 -6.94
C GLU A 40 8.97 -0.40 -6.28
N ARG A 41 8.71 0.90 -6.43
CA ARG A 41 9.66 1.93 -5.98
C ARG A 41 9.42 2.41 -4.56
N VAL A 42 8.19 2.29 -4.05
CA VAL A 42 7.80 2.90 -2.77
C VAL A 42 7.25 1.85 -1.81
N LEU A 43 6.14 1.19 -2.16
CA LEU A 43 5.41 0.35 -1.22
C LEU A 43 6.15 -0.95 -0.86
N LEU A 44 6.67 -1.67 -1.85
CA LEU A 44 7.38 -2.94 -1.63
C LEU A 44 8.66 -2.76 -0.80
N PRO A 45 9.55 -1.79 -1.11
CA PRO A 45 10.71 -1.53 -0.25
C PRO A 45 10.34 -1.22 1.19
N ALA A 46 9.33 -0.36 1.40
CA ALA A 46 8.86 0.00 2.73
C ALA A 46 8.31 -1.23 3.49
N VAL A 47 7.48 -2.05 2.86
CA VAL A 47 6.92 -3.25 3.52
C VAL A 47 8.03 -4.26 3.89
N LYS A 48 9.04 -4.43 3.03
CA LYS A 48 10.20 -5.29 3.35
C LYS A 48 11.00 -4.77 4.54
N GLN A 49 11.36 -3.49 4.51
CA GLN A 49 12.13 -2.86 5.58
C GLN A 49 11.35 -2.79 6.90
N ALA A 50 10.02 -2.64 6.87
CA ALA A 50 9.18 -2.70 8.06
C ALA A 50 9.23 -4.12 8.65
N GLY A 51 9.06 -5.15 7.82
CA GLY A 51 9.09 -6.55 8.25
C GLY A 51 10.39 -6.95 8.95
N GLU A 52 11.55 -6.50 8.45
CA GLU A 52 12.86 -6.73 9.09
C GLU A 52 12.94 -6.14 10.50
N ASN A 53 12.26 -5.02 10.72
CA ASN A 53 12.21 -4.32 12.01
C ASN A 53 11.00 -4.71 12.87
N LYS A 54 10.24 -5.73 12.46
CA LYS A 54 8.93 -6.11 13.03
C LYS A 54 7.89 -4.98 12.98
N GLY A 55 8.11 -3.93 12.19
CA GLY A 55 7.21 -2.79 12.05
C GLY A 55 6.05 -3.03 11.07
N HIS A 56 5.30 -1.97 10.80
CA HIS A 56 4.21 -1.93 9.83
C HIS A 56 4.30 -0.64 8.99
N VAL A 57 3.62 -0.64 7.85
CA VAL A 57 3.51 0.51 6.95
C VAL A 57 2.12 1.11 7.08
N THR A 58 2.03 2.42 7.29
CA THR A 58 0.78 3.18 7.26
C THR A 58 0.75 4.02 5.98
N VAL A 59 -0.24 3.78 5.12
CA VAL A 59 -0.43 4.50 3.86
C VAL A 59 -1.50 5.58 4.03
N ILE A 60 -1.14 6.83 3.80
CA ILE A 60 -2.06 7.97 3.81
C ILE A 60 -2.59 8.19 2.39
N LEU A 61 -3.91 8.10 2.22
CA LEU A 61 -4.58 8.25 0.92
C LEU A 61 -5.01 9.70 0.64
N ASP A 62 -5.12 10.55 1.66
CA ASP A 62 -5.54 11.93 1.52
C ASP A 62 -4.58 12.78 0.67
N GLY A 63 -5.14 13.76 -0.03
CA GLY A 63 -4.38 14.79 -0.76
C GLY A 63 -4.12 14.49 -2.24
N ALA A 64 -4.36 13.26 -2.69
CA ALA A 64 -4.39 12.95 -4.12
C ALA A 64 -5.72 13.45 -4.73
N ARG A 65 -5.74 13.74 -6.04
CA ARG A 65 -6.99 14.13 -6.74
C ARG A 65 -7.99 12.99 -6.93
N GLY A 66 -7.59 11.78 -6.57
CA GLY A 66 -8.35 10.55 -6.73
C GLY A 66 -7.42 9.40 -7.13
N TYR A 67 -7.94 8.19 -7.06
CA TYR A 67 -7.22 6.97 -7.42
C TYR A 67 -7.99 6.21 -8.48
N PRO A 68 -7.37 5.92 -9.64
CA PRO A 68 -7.93 4.95 -10.58
C PRO A 68 -8.01 3.57 -9.93
N SER A 69 -9.10 2.83 -10.18
CA SER A 69 -9.25 1.44 -9.69
C SER A 69 -8.08 0.55 -10.10
N SER A 70 -7.61 0.72 -11.34
CA SER A 70 -6.45 -0.01 -11.88
C SER A 70 -5.13 0.32 -11.17
N PHE A 71 -4.99 1.54 -10.65
CA PHE A 71 -3.85 1.90 -9.80
C PHE A 71 -3.91 1.13 -8.48
N LEU A 72 -5.05 1.16 -7.79
CA LEU A 72 -5.22 0.54 -6.48
C LEU A 72 -5.02 -0.98 -6.55
N GLU A 73 -5.64 -1.63 -7.53
CA GLU A 73 -5.52 -3.07 -7.73
C GLU A 73 -4.07 -3.50 -7.97
N GLU A 74 -3.32 -2.78 -8.81
CA GLU A 74 -1.94 -3.15 -9.12
C GLU A 74 -0.95 -2.74 -8.02
N ALA A 75 -1.18 -1.61 -7.37
CA ALA A 75 -0.38 -1.16 -6.23
C ALA A 75 -0.45 -2.16 -5.07
N PHE A 76 -1.66 -2.53 -4.64
CA PHE A 76 -1.89 -3.30 -3.42
C PHE A 76 -2.15 -4.78 -3.68
N GLY A 77 -3.06 -5.12 -4.60
CA GLY A 77 -3.26 -6.51 -5.02
C GLY A 77 -1.99 -7.08 -5.66
N GLY A 78 -1.30 -6.28 -6.46
CA GLY A 78 0.00 -6.65 -7.02
C GLY A 78 1.09 -6.84 -5.96
N LEU A 79 1.08 -6.07 -4.87
CA LEU A 79 1.98 -6.29 -3.74
C LEU A 79 1.74 -7.66 -3.09
N VAL A 80 0.48 -8.02 -2.85
CA VAL A 80 0.10 -9.32 -2.28
C VAL A 80 0.64 -10.47 -3.15
N ARG A 81 0.40 -10.39 -4.47
CA ARG A 81 0.90 -11.37 -5.45
C ARG A 81 2.43 -11.45 -5.47
N GLN A 82 3.10 -10.30 -5.45
CA GLN A 82 4.56 -10.23 -5.48
C GLN A 82 5.21 -10.80 -4.22
N LEU A 83 4.62 -10.55 -3.05
CA LEU A 83 5.10 -11.07 -1.77
C LEU A 83 4.66 -12.50 -1.49
N LYS A 84 3.69 -13.03 -2.25
CA LYS A 84 3.06 -14.35 -2.03
C LYS A 84 2.52 -14.50 -0.59
N ILE A 85 1.82 -13.46 -0.12
CA ILE A 85 1.23 -13.43 1.22
C ILE A 85 -0.29 -13.53 1.14
N SER A 86 -0.95 -13.91 2.23
CA SER A 86 -2.41 -13.93 2.31
C SER A 86 -2.97 -12.52 2.58
N PRO A 87 -4.28 -12.29 2.34
CA PRO A 87 -4.98 -11.07 2.75
C PRO A 87 -4.83 -10.76 4.24
N THR A 88 -4.79 -11.78 5.10
CA THR A 88 -4.57 -11.62 6.54
C THR A 88 -3.15 -11.14 6.84
N GLU A 89 -2.15 -11.70 6.17
CA GLU A 89 -0.75 -11.27 6.33
C GLU A 89 -0.52 -9.85 5.78
N PHE A 90 -1.20 -9.48 4.69
CA PHE A 90 -1.18 -8.11 4.18
C PHE A 90 -1.69 -7.12 5.24
N ARG A 91 -2.86 -7.39 5.84
CA ARG A 91 -3.48 -6.51 6.85
C ARG A 91 -2.66 -6.33 8.13
N LYS A 92 -1.76 -7.26 8.43
CA LYS A 92 -0.79 -7.11 9.53
C LYS A 92 0.37 -6.18 9.19
N ARG A 93 0.68 -6.02 7.91
CA ARG A 93 1.86 -5.30 7.40
C ARG A 93 1.53 -3.91 6.90
N VAL A 94 0.32 -3.70 6.38
CA VAL A 94 -0.10 -2.45 5.76
C VAL A 94 -1.44 -1.99 6.36
N GLY A 95 -1.43 -0.78 6.92
CA GLY A 95 -2.61 -0.06 7.37
C GLY A 95 -2.85 1.19 6.53
N PHE A 96 -4.03 1.80 6.68
CA PHE A 96 -4.45 2.98 5.91
C PHE A 96 -4.95 4.09 6.83
N THR A 97 -4.64 5.33 6.45
CA THR A 97 -5.30 6.53 6.97
C THR A 97 -5.97 7.25 5.81
N ALA A 98 -7.27 7.52 5.97
CA ALA A 98 -8.09 8.21 4.98
C ALA A 98 -9.17 9.03 5.70
N SER A 99 -9.39 10.28 5.27
CA SER A 99 -10.59 11.03 5.67
C SER A 99 -11.87 10.40 5.09
N PRO A 100 -13.07 10.81 5.55
CA PRO A 100 -14.33 10.30 5.00
C PRO A 100 -14.48 10.47 3.47
N ALA A 101 -13.83 11.48 2.88
CA ALA A 101 -13.84 11.69 1.44
C ALA A 101 -12.99 10.66 0.66
N PHE A 102 -12.07 9.97 1.34
CA PHE A 102 -11.14 9.00 0.76
C PHE A 102 -11.36 7.58 1.28
N SER A 103 -12.29 7.36 2.22
CA SER A 103 -12.50 6.05 2.83
C SER A 103 -12.91 4.97 1.82
N ILE A 104 -13.62 5.35 0.75
CA ILE A 104 -13.99 4.44 -0.34
C ILE A 104 -12.77 3.75 -0.97
N TYR A 105 -11.63 4.43 -1.04
CA TYR A 105 -10.42 3.84 -1.59
C TYR A 105 -9.82 2.79 -0.67
N VAL A 106 -10.02 2.90 0.65
CA VAL A 106 -9.64 1.84 1.59
C VAL A 106 -10.50 0.60 1.33
N ASP A 107 -11.80 0.79 1.13
CA ASP A 107 -12.73 -0.31 0.85
C ASP A 107 -12.38 -1.00 -0.49
N ASP A 108 -12.13 -0.24 -1.54
CA ASP A 108 -11.70 -0.75 -2.86
C ASP A 108 -10.40 -1.55 -2.75
N ILE A 109 -9.39 -1.01 -2.06
CA ILE A 109 -8.12 -1.70 -1.82
C ILE A 109 -8.35 -3.04 -1.11
N MET A 110 -9.18 -3.06 -0.07
CA MET A 110 -9.47 -4.29 0.67
C MET A 110 -10.23 -5.31 -0.18
N SER A 111 -11.15 -4.87 -1.04
CA SER A 111 -11.82 -5.74 -2.02
C SER A 111 -10.81 -6.40 -2.95
N TYR A 112 -9.90 -5.64 -3.56
CA TYR A 112 -8.86 -6.19 -4.43
C TYR A 112 -7.92 -7.16 -3.70
N ILE A 113 -7.59 -6.87 -2.44
CA ILE A 113 -6.79 -7.78 -1.63
C ILE A 113 -7.53 -9.10 -1.40
N ASP A 114 -8.82 -9.06 -1.07
CA ASP A 114 -9.59 -10.30 -0.81
C ASP A 114 -9.79 -11.13 -2.09
N GLU A 115 -9.97 -10.48 -3.24
CA GLU A 115 -10.01 -11.14 -4.54
C GLU A 115 -8.71 -11.87 -4.89
N THR A 116 -7.55 -11.47 -4.36
CA THR A 116 -6.30 -12.22 -4.58
C THR A 116 -6.34 -13.62 -3.98
N ALA A 117 -7.09 -13.84 -2.89
CA ALA A 117 -7.24 -15.16 -2.28
C ALA A 117 -8.25 -16.05 -3.03
N ALA A 118 -9.22 -15.46 -3.73
CA ALA A 118 -10.18 -16.23 -4.54
C ALA A 118 -9.55 -16.84 -5.80
N ASN A 119 -8.37 -16.36 -6.21
CA ASN A 119 -7.68 -16.74 -7.44
C ASN A 119 -6.35 -17.49 -7.19
N ALA A 120 -6.05 -17.85 -5.93
CA ALA A 120 -4.82 -18.54 -5.52
C ALA A 120 -5.08 -20.03 -5.28
#